data_AF-A0A7V7CUS0-F1
#
_entry.id   AF-A0A7V7CUS0-F1
#
_cell.length_a   1.000
_cell.length_b   1.000
_cell.length_c   1.000
_cell.angle_alpha   90.00
_cell.angle_beta   90.00
_cell.angle_gamma   90.00
#
_symmetry.space_group_name_H-M   'P 1'
#
loop_
_entity.id
_entity.type
_entity.pdbx_description
1 polymer ?
#
loop_
_entity_poly.entity_id
_entity_poly.type
_entity_poly.pdbx_seq_one_letter_code
_entity_poly.pdbx_strand_id
1 'polypeptide(L)' 'MRRLDISSEPLEKLVRLCDILDAESNGAEVNRAEALTLAEELAQFCPEIGSTLGRIAERMSA' A
#
# COMPACT_ATOMS: atom_id res chain seq x y z
N MET A 1 10.43 -30.07 8.10
CA MET A 1 9.47 -29.03 7.69
C MET A 1 10.16 -27.68 7.85
N ARG A 2 10.51 -26.99 6.76
CA ARG A 2 10.99 -25.60 6.84
C ARG A 2 9.77 -24.73 7.15
N ARG A 3 9.79 -23.99 8.26
CA ARG A 3 8.83 -22.91 8.50
C ARG A 3 9.03 -21.92 7.36
N LEU A 4 7.99 -21.68 6.57
CA LEU A 4 7.95 -20.52 5.71
C LEU A 4 7.69 -19.35 6.66
N ASP A 5 8.75 -18.64 7.05
CA ASP A 5 8.64 -17.29 7.59
C ASP A 5 8.16 -16.38 6.45
N ILE A 6 6.88 -16.51 6.08
CA ILE A 6 6.22 -15.52 5.24
C ILE A 6 6.11 -14.31 6.15
N SER A 7 7.05 -13.37 6.01
CA SER A 7 6.93 -12.07 6.67
C SER A 7 5.52 -11.53 6.37
N SER A 8 4.71 -11.34 7.41
CA SER A 8 3.36 -10.77 7.29
C SER A 8 3.40 -9.28 6.94
N GLU A 9 4.59 -8.68 6.96
CA GLU A 9 4.81 -7.25 6.79
C GLU A 9 4.24 -6.69 5.47
N PRO A 10 4.43 -7.30 4.28
CA PRO A 10 3.81 -6.78 3.06
C PRO A 10 2.28 -6.88 3.07
N LEU A 11 1.72 -7.90 3.73
CA LEU A 11 0.27 -8.03 3.85
C LEU A 11 -0.30 -6.98 4.83
N GLU A 12 0.38 -6.72 5.94
CA GLU A 12 0.01 -5.69 6.90
C GLU A 12 0.06 -4.29 6.28
N LYS A 13 1.10 -4.00 5.48
CA LYS A 13 1.20 -2.75 4.71
C LYS A 13 0.07 -2.60 3.69
N LEU A 14 -0.31 -3.69 3.02
CA LEU A 14 -1.42 -3.68 2.05
C LEU A 14 -2.76 -3.40 2.73
N VAL A 15 -3.04 -4.06 3.85
CA VAL A 15 -4.26 -3.80 4.65
C VAL A 15 -4.29 -2.33 5.07
N ARG A 16 -3.17 -1.81 5.59
CA ARG A 16 -3.08 -0.40 6.01
C ARG A 16 -3.31 0.57 4.85
N LEU A 17 -2.76 0.30 3.67
CA LEU A 17 -2.98 1.12 2.49
C LEU A 17 -4.46 1.09 2.07
N CYS A 18 -5.10 -0.07 2.10
CA CYS A 18 -6.53 -0.19 1.82
C CYS A 18 -7.40 0.62 2.78
N ASP A 19 -7.09 0.60 4.09
CA ASP A 19 -7.83 1.39 5.08
C ASP A 19 -7.74 2.89 4.81
N ILE A 20 -6.56 3.38 4.41
CA ILE A 20 -6.36 4.79 4.06
C ILE A 20 -7.16 5.17 2.82
N LEU A 21 -7.11 4.33 1.78
CA LEU A 21 -7.85 4.59 0.53
C LEU A 21 -9.37 4.55 0.74
N ASP A 22 -9.86 3.65 1.59
CA ASP A 22 -11.28 3.58 1.94
C ASP A 22 -11.71 4.83 2.73
N ALA A 23 -10.92 5.25 3.71
CA ALA A 23 -11.16 6.49 4.44
C ALA A 23 -11.20 7.72 3.50
N GLU A 24 -10.25 7.82 2.56
CA GLU A 24 -10.23 8.90 1.56
C GLU A 24 -11.46 8.86 0.65
N SER A 25 -11.88 7.67 0.19
CA SER A 25 -13.08 7.50 -0.64
C SER A 25 -14.36 7.89 0.09
N ASN A 26 -14.36 7.83 1.42
CA ASN A 26 -15.47 8.27 2.27
C ASN A 26 -15.35 9.76 2.67
N GLY A 27 -14.41 10.50 2.09
CA GLY A 27 -14.23 11.94 2.30
C GLY A 27 -13.52 12.30 3.60
N ALA A 28 -12.89 11.34 4.28
CA ALA A 28 -12.07 11.63 5.45
C ALA A 28 -10.76 12.31 5.03
N GLU A 29 -10.25 13.18 5.91
CA GLU A 29 -8.89 13.68 5.78
C GLU A 29 -7.92 12.54 6.11
N VAL A 30 -6.99 12.25 5.20
CA VAL A 30 -6.06 11.13 5.32
C VAL A 30 -4.61 11.58 5.20
N ASN A 31 -3.71 10.77 5.76
CA ASN A 31 -2.28 10.97 5.59
C ASN A 31 -1.82 10.44 4.21
N ARG A 32 -1.87 11.30 3.19
CA ARG A 32 -1.45 10.94 1.83
C ARG A 32 0.03 10.55 1.72
N ALA A 33 0.89 11.11 2.57
CA ALA A 33 2.31 10.76 2.59
C ALA A 33 2.52 9.31 3.05
N GLU A 34 1.76 8.86 4.07
CA GLU A 34 1.76 7.46 4.50
C GLU A 34 1.27 6.53 3.39
N ALA A 35 0.17 6.87 2.71
CA ALA A 35 -0.36 6.08 1.59
C ALA A 35 0.66 5.95 0.43
N LEU A 36 1.35 7.06 0.12
CA LEU A 36 2.41 7.08 -0.90
C LEU A 36 3.55 6.12 -0.52
N THR A 37 4.11 6.24 0.68
CA THR A 37 5.21 5.38 1.13
C THR A 37 4.80 3.90 1.13
N LEU A 38 3.61 3.58 1.62
CA LEU A 38 3.11 2.20 1.61
C LEU A 38 2.97 1.65 0.18
N ALA A 39 2.45 2.44 -0.76
CA ALA A 39 2.30 2.03 -2.14
C ALA A 39 3.66 1.79 -2.83
N GLU A 40 4.65 2.66 -2.59
CA GLU A 40 6.02 2.50 -3.10
C GLU A 40 6.71 1.26 -2.54
N GLU A 41 6.61 1.03 -1.23
CA GLU A 41 7.17 -0.16 -0.59
C GLU A 41 6.51 -1.43 -1.13
N LEU A 42 5.18 -1.48 -1.20
CA LEU A 42 4.42 -2.64 -1.70
C LEU A 42 4.72 -2.95 -3.18
N ALA A 43 4.97 -1.93 -4.01
CA ALA A 43 5.34 -2.11 -5.41
C ALA A 43 6.67 -2.87 -5.57
N GLN A 44 7.58 -2.77 -4.59
CA GLN A 44 8.83 -3.54 -4.58
C GLN A 44 8.61 -5.03 -4.27
N PHE A 45 7.55 -5.37 -3.52
CA PHE A 45 7.26 -6.75 -3.12
C PHE A 45 6.40 -7.53 -4.11
N CYS A 46 5.54 -6.86 -4.88
CA CYS A 46 4.60 -7.50 -5.82
C CYS A 46 4.63 -6.82 -7.19
N PRO A 47 5.53 -7.25 -8.10
CA PRO A 47 5.68 -6.66 -9.43
C PRO A 47 4.38 -6.68 -10.26
N GLU A 48 3.57 -7.74 -10.13
CA GLU A 48 2.30 -7.88 -10.84
C GLU A 48 1.27 -6.81 -10.41
N ILE A 49 1.35 -6.35 -9.16
CA ILE A 49 0.45 -5.33 -8.58
C ILE A 49 1.13 -3.96 -8.56
N GLY A 50 2.45 -3.91 -8.75
CA GLY A 50 3.28 -2.71 -8.67
C GLY A 50 2.89 -1.62 -9.65
N SER A 51 2.42 -1.96 -10.86
CA SER A 51 1.86 -0.96 -11.80
C SER A 51 0.61 -0.26 -11.27
N THR A 52 -0.22 -0.97 -10.51
CA THR A 52 -1.43 -0.41 -9.89
C THR A 52 -1.06 0.44 -8.68
N LEU A 53 -0.16 -0.07 -7.83
CA LEU A 53 0.32 0.65 -6.66
C LEU A 53 1.10 1.91 -7.03
N GLY A 54 1.91 1.87 -8.10
CA GLY A 54 2.60 3.04 -8.64
C GLY A 54 1.63 4.13 -9.10
N ARG A 55 0.51 3.76 -9.75
CA ARG A 55 -0.54 4.73 -10.13
C ARG A 55 -1.24 5.34 -8.91
N ILE A 56 -1.39 4.58 -7.82
CA ILE A 56 -1.93 5.09 -6.56
C ILE A 56 -0.93 6.08 -5.95
N ALA A 57 0.36 5.73 -5.89
CA ALA A 57 1.44 6.59 -5.43
C ALA A 57 1.47 7.93 -6.18
N GLU A 58 1.46 7.90 -7.52
CA GLU A 58 1.42 9.11 -8.35
C GLU A 58 0.23 10.02 -8.00
N ARG A 59 -0.97 9.44 -7.78
CA ARG A 59 -2.16 10.21 -7.38
C ARG A 59 -2.07 10.82 -5.99
N MET A 60 -1.35 10.19 -5.06
CA MET A 60 -1.14 10.70 -3.70
C MET A 60 -0.09 11.81 -3.63
N SER A 61 0.77 11.91 -4.65
CA SER A 61 1.84 12.91 -4.74
C SER A 61 1.39 14.27 -5.33
N ALA A 62 0.20 14.33 -5.95
CA ALA A 62 -0.37 15.51 -6.61
C ALA A 62 -1.39 16.24 -5.70
#